data_AF-A0AAX3STC7-F1
#
_entry.id   AF-A0AAX3STC7-F1
#
_cell.length_a   1.000
_cell.length_b   1.000
_cell.length_c   1.000
_cell.angle_alpha   90.00
_cell.angle_beta   90.00
_cell.angle_gamma   90.00
#
_symmetry.space_group_name_H-M   'P 1'
#
loop_
_entity.id
_entity.type
_entity.pdbx_description
1 polymer ?
#
loop_
_entity_poly.entity_id
_entity_poly.type
_entity_poly.pdbx_seq_one_letter_code
_entity_poly.pdbx_strand_id
1 'polypeptide(L)'
;MAFRADEAAQAGYEEVEKYLVPRPRDADESQRLRSKRALEDIVTELGPVVDRYPSWHPLVRNHDDRHPVTTPSDRCGYKGLDHTRYFAHGFITCPYGDGQKVLDSVLALPRHHAAYITAEKLDVQFYSAEATPILVKCNWEEPLPMDKMIPLAIAVPLILEKEVPCWTWSQVAETWESMRSYFLGAPHGARSSLFVSQETGQGIKKVWETLIYTGMFGPIKV
;
A
#
# COMPACT_ATOMS: atom_id res chain seq x y z
N MET A 1 5.69 20.57 -10.36
CA MET A 1 4.45 20.89 -9.60
C MET A 1 4.55 20.26 -8.23
N ALA A 2 4.14 20.99 -7.18
CA ALA A 2 4.02 20.42 -5.84
C ALA A 2 2.93 19.33 -5.88
N PHE A 3 3.18 18.20 -5.23
CA PHE A 3 2.16 17.16 -5.09
C PHE A 3 1.07 17.65 -4.16
N ARG A 4 -0.18 17.60 -4.63
CA ARG A 4 -1.35 18.11 -3.91
C ARG A 4 -1.98 16.92 -3.18
N ALA A 5 -1.37 16.56 -2.05
CA ALA A 5 -1.72 15.36 -1.30
C ALA A 5 -3.20 15.33 -0.89
N ASP A 6 -3.74 16.46 -0.43
CA ASP A 6 -5.14 16.57 -0.02
C ASP A 6 -6.12 16.36 -1.17
N GLU A 7 -5.82 16.92 -2.35
CA GLU A 7 -6.63 16.73 -3.56
C GLU A 7 -6.60 15.26 -4.02
N ALA A 8 -5.42 14.63 -3.96
CA ALA A 8 -5.27 13.22 -4.32
C ALA A 8 -6.01 12.30 -3.33
N ALA A 9 -5.93 12.59 -2.03
CA ALA A 9 -6.64 11.84 -0.99
C ALA A 9 -8.16 11.97 -1.13
N GLN A 10 -8.66 13.20 -1.37
CA GLN A 10 -10.08 13.45 -1.59
C GLN A 10 -10.60 12.75 -2.85
N ALA A 11 -9.88 12.85 -3.97
CA ALA A 11 -10.26 12.19 -5.21
C ALA A 11 -10.31 10.66 -5.04
N GLY A 12 -9.31 10.07 -4.36
CA GLY A 12 -9.27 8.64 -4.06
C GLY A 12 -10.43 8.21 -3.17
N TYR A 13 -10.77 9.00 -2.14
CA TYR A 13 -11.93 8.74 -1.29
C TYR A 13 -13.24 8.69 -2.10
N GLU A 14 -13.49 9.70 -2.93
CA GLU A 14 -14.70 9.77 -3.75
C GLU A 14 -14.82 8.60 -4.74
N GLU A 15 -13.70 8.13 -5.29
CA GLU A 15 -13.69 6.96 -6.17
C GLU A 15 -14.04 5.69 -5.41
N VAL A 16 -13.42 5.47 -4.26
CA VAL A 16 -13.66 4.28 -3.43
C VAL A 16 -15.07 4.27 -2.87
N GLU A 17 -15.61 5.43 -2.46
CA GLU A 17 -16.99 5.54 -2.01
C GLU A 17 -17.96 5.13 -3.12
N LYS A 18 -17.77 5.64 -4.35
CA LYS A 18 -18.60 5.26 -5.52
C LYS A 18 -18.50 3.78 -5.86
N TYR A 19 -17.37 3.14 -5.54
CA TYR A 19 -17.11 1.74 -5.86
C TYR A 19 -17.63 0.77 -4.80
N LEU A 20 -17.34 1.04 -3.52
CA LEU A 20 -17.66 0.15 -2.41
C LEU A 20 -19.05 0.40 -1.82
N VAL A 21 -19.55 1.63 -1.79
CA VAL A 21 -20.89 1.89 -1.26
C VAL A 21 -21.93 1.40 -2.28
N PRO A 22 -22.82 0.47 -1.89
CA PRO A 22 -23.81 -0.06 -2.83
C PRO A 22 -24.69 1.03 -3.43
N ARG A 23 -25.13 0.81 -4.67
CA ARG A 23 -26.05 1.73 -5.37
C ARG A 23 -27.44 1.68 -4.73
N PRO A 24 -28.27 2.74 -4.86
CA PRO A 24 -29.61 2.77 -4.28
C PRO A 24 -30.53 1.62 -4.74
N ARG A 25 -30.25 1.01 -5.89
CA ARG A 25 -31.00 -0.15 -6.39
C ARG A 25 -30.63 -1.48 -5.68
N ASP A 26 -29.44 -1.52 -5.08
CA ASP A 26 -28.81 -2.73 -4.54
C ASP A 26 -28.77 -2.74 -3.00
N ALA A 27 -29.12 -1.61 -2.36
CA ALA A 27 -29.25 -1.48 -0.91
C ALA A 27 -30.14 -0.26 -0.54
N ASP A 28 -30.87 -0.37 0.57
CA ASP A 28 -31.65 0.74 1.12
C ASP A 28 -30.77 1.85 1.71
N GLU A 29 -31.39 2.98 2.03
CA GLU A 29 -30.69 4.16 2.57
C GLU A 29 -29.97 3.87 3.90
N SER A 30 -30.55 3.03 4.75
CA SER A 30 -29.96 2.68 6.05
C SER A 30 -28.69 1.86 5.88
N GLN A 31 -28.69 0.88 4.98
CA GLN A 31 -27.56 0.03 4.68
C GLN A 31 -26.45 0.84 4.00
N ARG A 32 -26.81 1.73 3.07
CA ARG A 32 -25.84 2.64 2.42
C ARG A 32 -25.21 3.59 3.42
N LEU A 33 -25.97 4.11 4.39
CA LEU A 33 -25.43 4.96 5.44
C LEU A 33 -24.47 4.19 6.36
N ARG A 34 -24.76 2.92 6.69
CA ARG A 34 -23.83 2.05 7.43
C ARG A 34 -22.54 1.81 6.66
N SER A 35 -22.63 1.50 5.37
CA SER A 35 -21.46 1.31 4.51
C SER A 35 -20.61 2.58 4.42
N LYS A 36 -21.23 3.76 4.23
CA LYS A 36 -20.51 5.04 4.22
C LYS A 36 -19.76 5.29 5.52
N ARG A 37 -20.42 5.13 6.67
CA ARG A 37 -19.79 5.31 7.99
C ARG A 37 -18.63 4.35 8.19
N ALA A 38 -18.80 3.07 7.85
CA ALA A 38 -17.73 2.10 7.94
C ALA A 38 -16.54 2.47 7.04
N LEU A 39 -16.79 3.01 5.83
CA LEU A 39 -15.72 3.47 4.96
C LEU A 39 -14.98 4.69 5.55
N GLU A 40 -15.71 5.65 6.14
CA GLU A 40 -15.14 6.81 6.83
C GLU A 40 -14.25 6.39 8.01
N ASP A 41 -14.72 5.43 8.82
CA ASP A 41 -13.97 4.86 9.95
C ASP A 41 -12.69 4.16 9.45
N ILE A 42 -12.80 3.36 8.38
CA ILE A 42 -11.65 2.65 7.80
C ILE A 42 -10.63 3.62 7.20
N VAL A 43 -11.06 4.67 6.51
CA VAL A 43 -10.15 5.71 5.97
C VAL A 43 -9.46 6.45 7.12
N THR A 44 -10.22 6.73 8.19
CA THR A 44 -9.66 7.32 9.41
C THR A 44 -8.63 6.40 10.04
N GLU A 45 -8.84 5.08 10.07
CA GLU A 45 -7.93 4.07 10.63
C GLU A 45 -6.69 3.82 9.74
N LEU A 46 -6.88 3.57 8.44
CA LEU A 46 -5.84 3.12 7.53
C LEU A 46 -5.13 4.25 6.77
N GLY A 47 -5.65 5.47 6.84
CA GLY A 47 -5.15 6.59 6.04
C GLY A 47 -5.79 6.65 4.66
N PRO A 48 -5.29 7.55 3.79
CA PRO A 48 -5.94 7.89 2.53
C PRO A 48 -5.90 6.72 1.54
N VAL A 49 -6.79 6.78 0.55
CA VAL A 49 -6.84 5.86 -0.59
C VAL A 49 -5.58 6.03 -1.45
N VAL A 50 -5.04 4.91 -1.93
CA VAL A 50 -3.82 4.85 -2.75
C VAL A 50 -4.04 3.94 -3.97
N ASP A 51 -3.24 4.13 -5.01
CA ASP A 51 -3.32 3.30 -6.23
C ASP A 51 -2.41 2.08 -6.14
N ARG A 52 -1.24 2.25 -5.52
CA ARG A 52 -0.23 1.22 -5.34
C ARG A 52 0.72 1.57 -4.20
N TYR A 53 1.24 0.53 -3.55
CA TYR A 53 2.19 0.62 -2.46
C TYR A 53 3.62 0.82 -2.97
N PRO A 54 4.50 1.41 -2.16
CA PRO A 54 5.93 1.22 -2.33
C PRO A 54 6.29 -0.27 -2.29
N SER A 55 7.26 -0.72 -3.10
CA SER A 55 7.68 -2.14 -3.16
C SER A 55 8.17 -2.67 -1.80
N TRP A 56 8.74 -1.80 -0.98
CA TRP A 56 9.22 -2.13 0.36
C TRP A 56 8.12 -2.19 1.43
N HIS A 57 6.90 -1.77 1.10
CA HIS A 57 5.80 -1.71 2.06
C HIS A 57 5.41 -3.13 2.55
N PRO A 58 5.14 -3.34 3.85
CA PRO A 58 4.83 -4.67 4.40
C PRO A 58 3.71 -5.42 3.66
N LEU A 59 2.70 -4.70 3.18
CA LEU A 59 1.58 -5.27 2.43
C LEU A 59 1.98 -5.91 1.10
N VAL A 60 3.13 -5.57 0.50
CA VAL A 60 3.54 -6.12 -0.81
C VAL A 60 4.96 -6.68 -0.83
N ARG A 61 5.74 -6.54 0.25
CA ARG A 61 7.18 -6.86 0.28
C ARG A 61 7.54 -8.32 -0.01
N ASN A 62 6.61 -9.25 0.21
CA ASN A 62 6.84 -10.70 0.06
C ASN A 62 6.79 -11.16 -1.41
N HIS A 63 7.34 -10.36 -2.32
CA HIS A 63 7.48 -10.66 -3.74
C HIS A 63 8.92 -11.06 -4.10
N ASP A 64 9.09 -11.63 -5.29
CA ASP A 64 10.40 -11.85 -5.91
C ASP A 64 11.12 -10.51 -6.17
N ASP A 65 12.30 -10.32 -5.58
CA ASP A 65 13.12 -9.10 -5.67
C ASP A 65 13.47 -8.72 -7.12
N ARG A 66 13.51 -9.70 -8.04
CA ARG A 66 13.75 -9.42 -9.47
C ARG A 66 12.52 -8.87 -10.19
N HIS A 67 11.34 -9.06 -9.60
CA HIS A 67 10.08 -8.67 -10.19
C HIS A 67 9.20 -7.98 -9.14
N PRO A 68 9.57 -6.78 -8.69
CA PRO A 68 8.90 -6.09 -7.60
C PRO A 68 7.41 -5.89 -7.89
N VAL A 69 6.61 -6.08 -6.85
CA VAL A 69 5.15 -5.92 -6.89
C VAL A 69 4.75 -4.75 -6.02
N THR A 70 3.77 -3.97 -6.49
CA THR A 70 3.29 -2.75 -5.82
C THR A 70 1.80 -2.82 -5.48
N THR A 71 1.14 -3.95 -5.76
CA THR A 71 -0.26 -4.19 -5.40
C THR A 71 -0.44 -5.60 -4.80
N PRO A 72 -1.23 -5.76 -3.73
CA PRO A 72 -1.57 -7.06 -3.17
C PRO A 72 -2.04 -8.04 -4.25
N SER A 73 -1.42 -9.22 -4.30
CA SER A 73 -1.71 -10.27 -5.27
C SER A 73 -1.13 -11.62 -4.78
N ASP A 74 -1.37 -12.67 -5.56
CA ASP A 74 -0.76 -13.99 -5.36
C ASP A 74 0.78 -13.94 -5.39
N ARG A 75 1.34 -13.04 -6.21
CA ARG A 75 2.78 -12.78 -6.32
C ARG A 75 3.43 -12.25 -5.04
N CYS A 76 2.63 -11.79 -4.07
CA CYS A 76 3.12 -11.40 -2.75
C CYS A 76 2.34 -12.06 -1.59
N GLY A 77 1.69 -13.19 -1.87
CA GLY A 77 1.15 -14.11 -0.87
C GLY A 77 -0.37 -14.09 -0.68
N TYR A 78 -1.10 -13.14 -1.25
CA TYR A 78 -2.55 -13.03 -1.04
C TYR A 78 -3.33 -13.88 -2.03
N LYS A 79 -4.33 -14.62 -1.54
CA LYS A 79 -5.15 -15.50 -2.38
C LYS A 79 -6.62 -15.15 -2.24
N GLY A 80 -7.35 -15.27 -3.35
CA GLY A 80 -8.80 -15.02 -3.38
C GLY A 80 -9.17 -13.55 -3.22
N LEU A 81 -8.26 -12.63 -3.54
CA LEU A 81 -8.60 -11.21 -3.63
C LEU A 81 -9.55 -10.97 -4.81
N ASP A 82 -10.56 -10.14 -4.57
CA ASP A 82 -11.46 -9.63 -5.59
C ASP A 82 -11.90 -8.21 -5.23
N HIS A 83 -12.32 -7.41 -6.23
CA HIS A 83 -12.88 -6.08 -6.03
C HIS A 83 -12.11 -5.22 -4.99
N THR A 84 -10.79 -5.19 -5.12
CA THR A 84 -9.90 -4.69 -4.06
C THR A 84 -9.68 -3.18 -4.18
N ARG A 85 -9.63 -2.50 -3.04
CA ARG A 85 -9.32 -1.06 -2.90
C ARG A 85 -8.27 -0.85 -1.82
N TYR A 86 -7.28 -0.01 -2.12
CA TYR A 86 -6.08 0.15 -1.30
C TYR A 86 -6.12 1.46 -0.52
N PHE A 87 -5.63 1.41 0.70
CA PHE A 87 -5.40 2.52 1.61
C PHE A 87 -3.93 2.49 2.05
N ALA A 88 -3.41 3.60 2.56
CA ALA A 88 -2.00 3.72 2.92
C ALA A 88 -1.50 2.56 3.83
N HIS A 89 -2.30 2.15 4.81
CA HIS A 89 -1.92 1.11 5.78
C HIS A 89 -2.80 -0.15 5.75
N GLY A 90 -3.51 -0.40 4.65
CA GLY A 90 -4.33 -1.61 4.52
C GLY A 90 -5.18 -1.58 3.25
N PHE A 91 -6.00 -2.61 3.05
CA PHE A 91 -6.89 -2.68 1.90
C PHE A 91 -8.19 -3.38 2.23
N ILE A 92 -9.24 -3.10 1.45
CA ILE A 92 -10.50 -3.83 1.48
C ILE A 92 -10.57 -4.68 0.22
N THR A 93 -10.96 -5.95 0.38
CA THR A 93 -11.30 -6.84 -0.73
C THR A 93 -12.71 -7.39 -0.53
N CYS A 94 -13.47 -7.56 -1.61
CA CYS A 94 -14.84 -8.06 -1.58
C CYS A 94 -14.98 -9.33 -2.44
N PRO A 95 -14.36 -10.46 -2.05
CA PRO A 95 -14.52 -11.73 -2.74
C PRO A 95 -15.95 -12.25 -2.67
N TYR A 96 -16.38 -12.90 -3.74
CA TYR A 96 -17.56 -13.76 -3.73
C TYR A 96 -17.30 -15.04 -2.93
N GLY A 97 -18.29 -15.47 -2.14
CA GLY A 97 -18.18 -16.62 -1.23
C GLY A 97 -17.83 -16.21 0.20
N ASP A 98 -17.24 -17.11 0.99
CA ASP A 98 -17.04 -16.92 2.43
C ASP A 98 -15.80 -16.09 2.80
N GLY A 99 -14.94 -15.77 1.82
CA GLY A 99 -13.72 -15.00 2.04
C GLY A 99 -12.57 -15.74 2.74
N GLN A 100 -12.71 -17.03 3.04
CA GLN A 100 -11.74 -17.76 3.88
C GLN A 100 -10.33 -17.82 3.27
N LYS A 101 -10.24 -17.92 1.93
CA LYS A 101 -8.96 -17.92 1.21
C LYS A 101 -8.11 -16.68 1.50
N VAL A 102 -8.76 -15.52 1.68
CA VAL A 102 -8.06 -14.27 2.00
C VAL A 102 -7.51 -14.34 3.42
N LEU A 103 -8.35 -14.72 4.39
CA LEU A 103 -7.96 -14.85 5.79
C LEU A 103 -6.80 -15.83 5.99
N ASP A 104 -6.90 -17.01 5.37
CA ASP A 104 -5.85 -18.03 5.43
C ASP A 104 -4.55 -17.54 4.79
N SER A 105 -4.65 -16.80 3.67
CA SER A 105 -3.47 -16.24 3.00
C SER A 105 -2.76 -15.19 3.85
N VAL A 106 -3.51 -14.35 4.56
CA VAL A 106 -2.96 -13.34 5.47
C VAL A 106 -2.29 -13.99 6.68
N LEU A 107 -2.92 -15.02 7.26
CA LEU A 107 -2.35 -15.78 8.37
C LEU A 107 -1.04 -16.49 7.98
N ALA A 108 -0.92 -16.91 6.71
CA ALA A 108 0.26 -17.57 6.18
C ALA A 108 1.40 -16.60 5.79
N LEU A 109 1.20 -15.28 5.84
CA LEU A 109 2.23 -14.32 5.48
C LEU A 109 3.44 -14.43 6.43
N PRO A 110 4.68 -14.36 5.90
CA PRO A 110 5.87 -14.25 6.73
C PRO A 110 5.78 -13.06 7.69
N ARG A 111 6.13 -13.30 8.96
CA ARG A 111 6.24 -12.21 9.95
C ARG A 111 7.44 -11.32 9.63
N HIS A 112 7.28 -10.02 9.87
CA HIS A 112 8.35 -9.05 9.81
C HIS A 112 8.42 -8.27 11.13
N HIS A 113 9.62 -7.87 11.55
CA HIS A 113 9.81 -7.15 12.82
C HIS A 113 9.35 -5.70 12.77
N ALA A 114 9.08 -5.15 11.58
CA ALA A 114 8.61 -3.77 11.41
C ALA A 114 7.08 -3.65 11.46
N ALA A 115 6.36 -4.70 11.09
CA ALA A 115 4.91 -4.71 11.01
C ALA A 115 4.35 -6.13 10.91
N TYR A 116 3.12 -6.33 11.36
CA TYR A 116 2.34 -7.55 11.17
C TYR A 116 1.01 -7.25 10.48
N ILE A 117 0.50 -8.22 9.72
CA ILE A 117 -0.70 -8.05 8.91
C ILE A 117 -1.83 -8.86 9.53
N THR A 118 -3.01 -8.25 9.65
CA THR A 118 -4.23 -8.89 10.13
C THR A 118 -5.33 -8.79 9.09
N ALA A 119 -6.32 -9.67 9.18
CA ALA A 119 -7.49 -9.63 8.34
C ALA A 119 -8.75 -9.95 9.15
N GLU A 120 -9.84 -9.24 8.86
CA GLU A 120 -11.14 -9.46 9.49
C GLU A 120 -12.27 -9.30 8.49
N LYS A 121 -13.34 -10.08 8.66
CA LYS A 121 -14.58 -9.89 7.90
C LYS A 121 -15.31 -8.68 8.45
N LEU A 122 -15.83 -7.85 7.58
CA LEU A 122 -16.61 -6.68 7.97
C LEU A 122 -18.10 -7.01 8.01
N ASP A 123 -18.78 -6.58 9.06
CA ASP A 123 -20.24 -6.67 9.18
C ASP A 123 -20.95 -5.48 8.50
N VAL A 124 -20.60 -5.26 7.23
CA VAL A 124 -21.24 -4.27 6.35
C VAL A 124 -21.29 -4.80 4.92
N GLN A 125 -22.24 -4.30 4.13
CA GLN A 125 -22.27 -4.56 2.70
C GLN A 125 -21.35 -3.58 1.97
N PHE A 126 -20.28 -4.09 1.37
CA PHE A 126 -19.49 -3.36 0.38
C PHE A 126 -19.55 -4.06 -0.97
N TYR A 127 -19.53 -3.27 -2.04
CA TYR A 127 -19.57 -3.67 -3.43
C TYR A 127 -20.86 -4.38 -3.87
N SER A 128 -21.16 -5.54 -3.30
CA SER A 128 -22.33 -6.38 -3.61
C SER A 128 -22.88 -7.07 -2.35
N ALA A 129 -24.17 -7.42 -2.35
CA ALA A 129 -24.80 -8.19 -1.27
C ALA A 129 -24.29 -9.64 -1.20
N GLU A 130 -23.71 -10.17 -2.29
CA GLU A 130 -23.17 -11.53 -2.37
C GLU A 130 -21.66 -11.60 -2.11
N ALA A 131 -21.02 -10.46 -1.90
CA ALA A 131 -19.60 -10.40 -1.58
C ALA A 131 -19.41 -10.40 -0.05
N THR A 132 -18.29 -10.97 0.41
CA THR A 132 -17.87 -10.90 1.81
C THR A 132 -16.75 -9.86 1.92
N PRO A 133 -17.01 -8.65 2.45
CA PRO A 133 -15.97 -7.65 2.57
C PRO A 133 -14.99 -8.03 3.68
N ILE A 134 -13.70 -7.92 3.36
CA ILE A 134 -12.60 -8.23 4.28
C ILE A 134 -11.68 -7.03 4.34
N LEU A 135 -11.41 -6.59 5.56
CA LEU A 135 -10.42 -5.57 5.85
C LEU A 135 -9.09 -6.24 6.17
N VAL A 136 -8.05 -5.90 5.43
CA VAL A 136 -6.67 -6.32 5.68
C VAL A 136 -5.88 -5.11 6.16
N LYS A 137 -5.23 -5.23 7.33
CA LYS A 137 -4.55 -4.12 8.01
C LYS A 137 -3.07 -4.40 8.16
N CYS A 138 -2.25 -3.40 7.88
CA CYS A 138 -0.84 -3.36 8.22
C CYS A 138 -0.68 -2.66 9.57
N ASN A 139 -0.31 -3.43 10.59
CA ASN A 139 -0.09 -2.93 11.93
C ASN A 139 1.42 -2.73 12.12
N TRP A 140 1.84 -1.47 12.18
CA TRP A 140 3.23 -1.12 12.44
C TRP A 140 3.59 -1.43 13.90
N GLU A 141 4.76 -2.04 14.12
CA GLU A 141 5.23 -2.35 15.48
C GLU A 141 5.60 -1.07 16.23
N GLU A 142 6.25 -0.13 15.54
CA GLU A 142 6.49 1.21 16.04
C GLU A 142 5.32 2.14 15.67
N PRO A 143 4.76 2.91 16.63
CA PRO A 143 3.69 3.85 16.35
C PRO A 143 4.11 4.88 15.30
N LEU A 144 3.27 5.06 14.29
CA LEU A 144 3.45 6.14 13.31
C LEU A 144 3.08 7.51 13.93
N PRO A 145 3.62 8.61 13.40
CA PRO A 145 3.17 9.95 13.75
C PRO A 145 1.66 10.14 13.52
N MET A 146 1.09 11.22 14.06
CA MET A 146 -0.35 11.49 13.96
C MET A 146 -0.86 11.60 12.52
N ASP A 147 -0.03 12.07 11.59
CA ASP A 147 -0.35 12.16 10.16
C ASP A 147 -0.25 10.80 9.43
N LYS A 148 0.16 9.74 10.13
CA LYS A 148 0.35 8.38 9.65
C LYS A 148 1.36 8.27 8.50
N MET A 149 2.20 9.29 8.30
CA MET A 149 3.28 9.22 7.33
C MET A 149 4.39 8.31 7.87
N ILE A 150 4.95 7.46 7.01
CA ILE A 150 6.01 6.53 7.38
C ILE A 150 7.31 7.34 7.56
N PRO A 151 7.93 7.32 8.75
CA PRO A 151 9.18 8.04 9.00
C PRO A 151 10.35 7.48 8.20
N LEU A 152 11.35 8.33 7.95
CA LEU A 152 12.60 7.93 7.31
C LEU A 152 13.29 6.75 8.01
N ALA A 153 13.24 6.72 9.36
CA ALA A 153 13.82 5.67 10.18
C ALA A 153 13.18 4.29 9.98
N ILE A 154 11.96 4.23 9.44
CA ILE A 154 11.27 2.97 9.08
C ILE A 154 11.44 2.69 7.60
N ALA A 155 11.23 3.69 6.74
CA ALA A 155 11.26 3.51 5.29
C ALA A 155 12.65 3.08 4.78
N VAL A 156 13.73 3.72 5.25
CA VAL A 156 15.08 3.43 4.74
C VAL A 156 15.52 2.00 5.04
N PRO A 157 15.43 1.47 6.27
CA PRO A 157 15.75 0.07 6.52
C PRO A 157 14.99 -0.90 5.62
N LEU A 158 13.67 -0.72 5.45
CA LEU A 158 12.86 -1.58 4.58
C LEU A 158 13.26 -1.48 3.11
N ILE A 159 13.62 -0.30 2.63
CA ILE A 159 14.16 -0.10 1.28
C ILE A 159 15.49 -0.82 1.14
N LEU A 160 16.41 -0.68 2.10
CA LEU A 160 17.73 -1.30 2.03
C LEU A 160 17.63 -2.82 2.05
N GLU A 161 16.73 -3.40 2.86
CA GLU A 161 16.47 -4.84 2.86
C GLU A 161 16.08 -5.38 1.47
N LYS A 162 15.34 -4.60 0.68
CA LYS A 162 14.86 -5.00 -0.64
C LYS A 162 15.86 -4.70 -1.74
N GLU A 163 16.48 -3.53 -1.72
CA GLU A 163 17.23 -3.02 -2.85
C GLU A 163 18.73 -3.31 -2.78
N VAL A 164 19.32 -3.42 -1.58
CA VAL A 164 20.75 -3.74 -1.47
C VAL A 164 21.05 -5.10 -2.08
N PRO A 165 20.35 -6.21 -1.77
CA PRO A 165 20.66 -7.54 -2.32
C PRO A 165 20.77 -7.60 -3.84
N CYS A 166 20.08 -6.68 -4.54
CA CYS A 166 20.10 -6.55 -5.99
C CYS A 166 21.50 -6.35 -6.58
N TRP A 167 22.48 -5.84 -5.81
CA TRP A 167 23.86 -5.66 -6.27
C TRP A 167 24.48 -6.94 -6.83
N THR A 168 24.00 -8.11 -6.38
CA THR A 168 24.51 -9.42 -6.81
C THR A 168 24.05 -9.84 -8.22
N TRP A 169 23.02 -9.20 -8.80
CA TRP A 169 22.53 -9.50 -10.15
C TRP A 169 22.29 -8.28 -11.04
N SER A 170 22.27 -7.07 -10.49
CA SER A 170 22.12 -5.84 -11.25
C SER A 170 23.30 -5.61 -12.18
N GLN A 171 23.00 -5.15 -13.39
CA GLN A 171 23.99 -4.76 -14.39
C GLN A 171 24.07 -3.23 -14.56
N VAL A 172 23.08 -2.51 -14.04
CA VAL A 172 23.00 -1.05 -14.10
C VAL A 172 22.42 -0.51 -12.80
N ALA A 173 22.81 0.72 -12.47
CA ALA A 173 22.24 1.49 -11.38
C ALA A 173 21.02 2.29 -11.90
N GLU A 174 19.82 1.91 -11.45
CA GLU A 174 18.59 2.63 -11.74
C GLU A 174 18.57 4.00 -11.02
N THR A 175 18.14 5.05 -11.71
CA THR A 175 18.14 6.41 -11.13
C THR A 175 16.96 6.63 -10.19
N TRP A 176 16.99 7.73 -9.42
CA TRP A 176 15.80 8.17 -8.68
C TRP A 176 14.56 8.30 -9.58
N GLU A 177 14.72 8.79 -10.81
CA GLU A 177 13.56 9.04 -11.68
C GLU A 177 12.88 7.74 -12.14
N SER A 178 13.63 6.66 -12.33
CA SER A 178 13.07 5.34 -12.65
C SER A 178 12.57 4.59 -11.41
N MET A 179 13.17 4.80 -10.24
CA MET A 179 12.82 4.07 -9.01
C MET A 179 11.78 4.77 -8.13
N ARG A 180 11.58 6.09 -8.25
CA ARG A 180 10.74 6.86 -7.31
C ARG A 180 9.32 6.32 -7.15
N SER A 181 8.72 5.75 -8.19
CA SER A 181 7.37 5.15 -8.08
C SER A 181 7.34 3.90 -7.21
N TYR A 182 8.43 3.11 -7.21
CA TYR A 182 8.60 1.95 -6.33
C TYR A 182 8.92 2.36 -4.90
N PHE A 183 9.59 3.50 -4.69
CA PHE A 183 9.91 4.00 -3.35
C PHE A 183 8.79 4.79 -2.71
N LEU A 184 7.99 5.50 -3.50
CA LEU A 184 6.95 6.39 -3.00
C LEU A 184 5.55 5.80 -3.09
N GLY A 185 5.35 4.71 -3.84
CA GLY A 185 4.02 4.20 -4.18
C GLY A 185 3.31 5.16 -5.13
N ALA A 186 1.97 5.11 -5.18
CA ALA A 186 1.17 6.12 -5.89
C ALA A 186 -0.17 6.35 -5.20
N PRO A 187 -0.72 7.58 -5.29
CA PRO A 187 -0.19 8.73 -6.03
C PRO A 187 1.03 9.36 -5.34
N HIS A 188 1.92 9.97 -6.13
CA HIS A 188 3.16 10.55 -5.62
C HIS A 188 3.60 11.80 -6.40
N GLY A 189 4.34 12.66 -5.71
CA GLY A 189 5.10 13.76 -6.29
C GLY A 189 6.51 13.38 -6.68
N ALA A 190 7.35 14.40 -6.86
CA ALA A 190 8.77 14.19 -7.13
C ALA A 190 9.52 13.58 -5.93
N ARG A 191 9.09 13.86 -4.70
CA ARG A 191 9.79 13.51 -3.44
C ARG A 191 8.86 13.33 -2.24
N SER A 192 7.57 13.11 -2.45
CA SER A 192 6.57 12.88 -1.41
C SER A 192 5.43 12.04 -1.98
N SER A 193 4.64 11.42 -1.12
CA SER A 193 3.43 10.70 -1.50
C SER A 193 2.44 10.70 -0.35
N LEU A 194 1.38 9.91 -0.48
CA LEU A 194 0.46 9.63 0.63
C LEU A 194 1.05 8.69 1.69
N PHE A 195 2.25 8.15 1.46
CA PHE A 195 2.96 7.28 2.41
C PHE A 195 4.06 8.01 3.16
N VAL A 196 4.74 8.96 2.52
CA VAL A 196 5.92 9.63 3.08
C VAL A 196 5.88 11.13 2.83
N SER A 197 6.32 11.89 3.83
CA SER A 197 6.48 13.34 3.74
C SER A 197 7.58 13.73 2.74
N GLN A 198 7.62 15.02 2.39
CA GLN A 198 8.67 15.56 1.51
C GLN A 198 10.08 15.42 2.11
N GLU A 199 10.20 15.58 3.43
CA GLU A 199 11.46 15.38 4.14
C GLU A 199 11.91 13.92 4.04
N THR A 200 11.02 12.98 4.33
CA THR A 200 11.30 11.55 4.24
C THR A 200 11.67 11.16 2.81
N GLY A 201 10.89 11.56 1.79
CA GLY A 201 11.21 11.24 0.40
C GLY A 201 12.50 11.87 -0.10
N GLN A 202 12.85 13.07 0.37
CA GLN A 202 14.17 13.68 0.10
C GLN A 202 15.31 12.91 0.79
N GLY A 203 15.08 12.37 1.99
CA GLY A 203 16.02 11.49 2.69
C GLY A 203 16.25 10.17 1.93
N ILE A 204 15.17 9.51 1.52
CA ILE A 204 15.23 8.28 0.70
C ILE A 204 16.03 8.54 -0.56
N LYS A 205 15.72 9.63 -1.28
CA LYS A 205 16.44 10.00 -2.50
C LYS A 205 17.95 10.12 -2.28
N LYS A 206 18.37 10.82 -1.21
CA LYS A 206 19.81 10.99 -0.89
C LYS A 206 20.50 9.66 -0.62
N VAL A 207 19.84 8.76 0.11
CA VAL A 207 20.39 7.41 0.38
C VAL A 207 20.53 6.64 -0.93
N TRP A 208 19.49 6.61 -1.76
CA TRP A 208 19.51 5.91 -3.05
C TRP A 208 20.61 6.44 -3.98
N GLU A 209 20.70 7.76 -4.13
CA GLU A 209 21.74 8.41 -4.93
C GLU A 209 23.14 8.05 -4.42
N THR A 210 23.34 8.03 -3.10
CA THR A 210 24.61 7.63 -2.50
C THR A 210 24.97 6.19 -2.87
N LEU A 211 24.01 5.25 -2.79
CA LEU A 211 24.25 3.84 -3.15
C LEU A 211 24.64 3.68 -4.62
N ILE A 212 23.89 4.29 -5.55
CA ILE A 212 24.18 4.12 -6.98
C ILE A 212 25.51 4.76 -7.39
N TYR A 213 25.93 5.85 -6.73
CA TYR A 213 27.23 6.48 -7.00
C TYR A 213 28.43 5.67 -6.49
N THR A 214 28.23 4.66 -5.64
CA THR A 214 29.31 3.72 -5.27
C THR A 214 29.73 2.82 -6.44
N GLY A 215 28.88 2.67 -7.46
CA GLY A 215 29.07 1.72 -8.55
C GLY A 215 28.68 0.28 -8.21
N MET A 216 28.11 0.02 -7.02
CA MET A 216 27.78 -1.34 -6.56
C MET A 216 26.77 -2.09 -7.46
N PHE A 217 25.91 -1.37 -8.19
CA PHE A 217 24.92 -1.95 -9.10
C PHE A 217 25.37 -1.93 -10.58
N GLY A 218 26.61 -1.50 -10.87
CA GLY A 218 27.11 -1.25 -12.22
C GLY A 218 26.98 0.21 -12.66
N PRO A 219 27.18 0.52 -13.96
CA PRO A 219 27.07 1.87 -14.50
C PRO A 219 25.66 2.45 -14.32
N ILE A 220 25.57 3.77 -14.13
CA ILE A 220 24.28 4.46 -14.01
C ILE A 220 23.52 4.36 -15.34
N LYS A 221 22.25 3.99 -15.26
CA LYS A 221 21.34 3.92 -16.41
C LYS A 221 20.92 5.34 -16.80
N VAL A 222 21.50 5.84 -17.90
CA VAL A 222 21.19 7.15 -18.50
C VAL A 222 19.95 7.06 -19.38
#